data_AF-A0A218P2B2-F1
#
_entry.id   AF-A0A218P2B2-F1
#
_cell.length_a   1.000
_cell.length_b   1.000
_cell.length_c   1.000
_cell.angle_alpha   90.00
_cell.angle_beta   90.00
_cell.angle_gamma   90.00
#
_symmetry.space_group_name_H-M   'P 1'
#
loop_
_entity.id
_entity.type
_entity.pdbx_description
1 polymer ?
#
loop_
_entity_poly.entity_id
_entity_poly.type
_entity_poly.pdbx_seq_one_letter_code
_entity_poly.pdbx_strand_id
1 'polypeptide(L)'
;MKLRNLLKFLALMAYEVIVGLFLFLILPGWGFRIPLWAGLLVIAVLVAKDFLIAPFVLGGGVDKRPAVGSEGLVGRTAVVVEDLSPEGVVKVGGELWRAECLNGKAKRGELVRVISVRGAKVLVERRG
;
A
#
# COMPACT_ATOMS: atom_id res chain seq x y z
N MET A 1 -1.85 1.75 -16.50
CA MET A 1 -2.07 0.74 -15.42
C MET A 1 -1.05 -0.37 -15.58
N LYS A 2 -0.41 -0.86 -14.50
CA LYS A 2 0.53 -2.00 -14.58
C LYS A 2 -0.21 -3.26 -15.08
N LEU A 3 0.41 -4.07 -15.94
CA LEU A 3 -0.19 -5.30 -16.52
C LEU A 3 -0.81 -6.23 -15.46
N ARG A 4 -0.17 -6.34 -14.29
CA ARG A 4 -0.67 -7.10 -13.13
C ARG A 4 -2.00 -6.58 -12.58
N ASN A 5 -2.23 -5.28 -12.63
CA ASN A 5 -3.47 -4.67 -12.16
C ASN A 5 -4.60 -4.88 -13.19
N LEU A 6 -4.25 -4.86 -14.48
CA LEU A 6 -5.18 -5.21 -15.55
C LEU A 6 -5.63 -6.67 -15.44
N LEU A 7 -4.70 -7.61 -15.21
CA LEU A 7 -5.05 -9.02 -15.00
C LEU A 7 -5.96 -9.22 -13.79
N LYS A 8 -5.68 -8.56 -12.66
CA LYS A 8 -6.53 -8.66 -11.46
C LYS A 8 -7.93 -8.13 -11.71
N PHE A 9 -8.04 -7.00 -12.42
CA PHE A 9 -9.34 -6.44 -12.80
C PHE A 9 -10.10 -7.36 -13.75
N LEU A 10 -9.42 -7.92 -14.75
CA LEU A 10 -10.02 -8.84 -15.72
C LEU A 10 -10.50 -10.13 -15.04
N ALA A 11 -9.72 -10.65 -14.08
CA ALA A 11 -10.09 -11.82 -13.29
C ALA A 11 -11.28 -11.53 -12.37
N LEU A 12 -11.38 -10.30 -11.84
CA LEU A 12 -12.55 -9.87 -11.08
C LEU A 12 -13.78 -9.87 -11.99
N MET A 13 -13.70 -9.31 -13.19
CA MET A 13 -14.84 -9.15 -14.11
C MET A 13 -15.22 -10.42 -14.91
N ALA A 14 -14.53 -11.54 -14.69
CA ALA A 14 -14.70 -12.74 -15.50
C ALA A 14 -15.93 -13.57 -15.08
N TYR A 15 -16.31 -13.56 -13.79
CA TYR A 15 -17.34 -14.45 -13.27
C TYR A 15 -18.76 -13.95 -13.59
N GLU A 16 -18.91 -12.67 -13.90
CA GLU A 16 -20.14 -11.95 -14.22
C GLU A 16 -20.64 -12.36 -15.60
N VAL A 17 -19.73 -12.61 -16.54
CA VAL A 17 -20.05 -13.20 -17.84
C VAL A 17 -20.62 -14.59 -17.66
N ILE A 18 -20.03 -15.39 -16.75
CA ILE A 18 -20.52 -16.74 -16.44
C ILE A 18 -21.91 -16.68 -15.82
N VAL A 19 -22.12 -15.78 -14.85
CA VAL A 19 -23.43 -15.57 -14.21
C VAL A 19 -24.48 -15.09 -15.23
N GLY A 20 -24.12 -14.16 -16.11
CA GLY A 20 -25.00 -13.67 -17.16
C GLY A 20 -25.42 -14.79 -18.13
N LEU A 21 -24.46 -15.58 -18.61
CA LEU A 21 -24.73 -16.74 -19.47
C LEU A 21 -25.60 -17.78 -18.76
N PHE A 22 -25.33 -18.06 -17.48
CA PHE A 22 -26.11 -19.00 -16.68
C PHE A 22 -27.57 -18.56 -16.53
N LEU A 23 -27.80 -17.29 -16.17
CA LEU A 23 -29.14 -16.73 -15.99
C LEU A 23 -29.94 -16.67 -17.30
N PHE A 24 -29.30 -16.40 -18.44
CA PHE A 24 -29.99 -16.19 -19.71
C PHE A 24 -30.05 -17.40 -20.64
N LEU A 25 -29.15 -18.39 -20.50
CA LEU A 25 -29.13 -19.59 -21.36
C LEU A 25 -29.62 -20.85 -20.64
N ILE A 26 -29.26 -21.02 -19.37
CA ILE A 26 -29.50 -22.28 -18.65
C ILE A 26 -30.84 -22.22 -17.91
N LEU A 27 -31.10 -21.15 -17.16
CA LEU A 27 -32.33 -20.99 -16.38
C LEU A 27 -33.64 -21.08 -17.19
N PRO A 28 -33.75 -20.44 -18.37
CA PRO A 28 -34.95 -20.56 -19.20
C PRO A 28 -35.22 -22.00 -19.67
N GLY A 29 -34.17 -22.79 -19.87
CA GLY A 29 -34.27 -24.21 -20.23
C GLY A 29 -34.85 -25.09 -19.11
N TRP A 30 -34.82 -24.63 -17.86
CA TRP A 30 -35.40 -25.31 -16.69
C TRP A 30 -36.82 -24.82 -16.34
N GLY A 31 -37.44 -24.02 -17.22
CA GLY A 31 -38.78 -23.48 -17.01
C GLY A 31 -38.84 -22.22 -16.14
N PHE A 32 -37.70 -21.75 -15.64
CA PHE A 32 -37.61 -20.48 -14.91
C PHE A 32 -37.45 -19.31 -15.89
N ARG A 33 -38.55 -18.61 -16.19
CA ARG A 33 -38.51 -17.36 -16.97
C ARG A 33 -38.24 -16.18 -16.05
N ILE A 34 -36.97 -15.80 -15.92
CA ILE A 34 -36.62 -14.56 -15.24
C ILE A 34 -37.00 -13.38 -16.14
N PRO A 35 -37.77 -12.41 -15.65
CA PRO A 35 -38.07 -11.23 -16.44
C PRO A 35 -36.80 -10.39 -16.63
N LEU A 36 -36.63 -9.81 -17.83
CA LEU A 36 -35.39 -9.13 -18.24
C LEU A 36 -34.88 -8.10 -17.24
N TRP A 37 -35.79 -7.36 -16.60
CA TRP A 37 -35.46 -6.34 -15.61
C TRP A 37 -34.80 -6.92 -14.35
N ALA A 38 -35.23 -8.10 -13.90
CA ALA A 38 -34.65 -8.78 -12.73
C ALA A 38 -33.23 -9.30 -13.04
N GLY A 39 -33.03 -9.87 -14.24
CA GLY A 39 -31.70 -10.28 -14.71
C GLY A 39 -30.75 -9.08 -14.81
N LEU A 40 -31.23 -7.96 -15.37
CA LEU A 40 -30.46 -6.73 -15.47
C LEU A 40 -30.10 -6.16 -14.09
N LEU A 41 -31.03 -6.23 -13.13
CA LEU A 41 -30.82 -5.78 -11.75
C LEU A 41 -29.72 -6.61 -11.06
N VAL A 42 -29.72 -7.93 -11.24
CA VAL A 42 -28.66 -8.80 -10.70
C VAL A 42 -27.30 -8.43 -11.28
N ILE A 43 -27.20 -8.25 -12.60
CA ILE A 43 -25.97 -7.84 -13.27
C ILE A 43 -25.50 -6.47 -12.77
N ALA A 44 -26.40 -5.50 -12.64
CA ALA A 44 -26.08 -4.16 -12.16
C ALA A 44 -25.52 -4.17 -10.72
N VAL A 45 -26.11 -4.99 -9.83
CA VAL A 45 -25.63 -5.14 -8.44
C VAL A 45 -24.23 -5.76 -8.41
N LEU A 46 -23.96 -6.77 -9.24
CA LEU A 46 -22.64 -7.38 -9.32
C LEU A 46 -21.59 -6.37 -9.77
N VAL A 47 -21.83 -5.68 -10.89
CA VAL A 47 -20.92 -4.65 -11.42
C VAL A 47 -20.68 -3.53 -10.40
N ALA A 48 -21.73 -3.08 -9.70
CA ALA A 48 -21.60 -2.06 -8.66
C ALA A 48 -20.71 -2.54 -7.49
N LYS A 49 -20.86 -3.81 -7.08
CA LYS A 49 -20.02 -4.45 -6.06
C LYS A 49 -18.56 -4.49 -6.50
N ASP A 50 -18.26 -4.86 -7.75
CA ASP A 50 -16.87 -4.89 -8.24
C ASP A 50 -16.27 -3.49 -8.35
N PHE A 51 -17.06 -2.48 -8.73
CA PHE A 51 -16.61 -1.09 -8.71
C PHE A 51 -16.24 -0.63 -7.29
N LEU A 52 -17.00 -1.07 -6.28
CA LEU A 52 -16.74 -0.75 -4.87
C LEU A 52 -15.47 -1.45 -4.34
N ILE A 53 -15.20 -2.67 -4.79
CA ILE A 53 -14.05 -3.50 -4.35
C ILE A 53 -12.78 -3.19 -5.14
N ALA A 54 -12.90 -2.74 -6.39
CA ALA A 54 -11.79 -2.39 -7.28
C ALA A 54 -10.71 -1.50 -6.64
N PRO A 55 -11.02 -0.39 -5.93
CA PRO A 55 -9.99 0.44 -5.29
C PRO A 55 -9.20 -0.31 -4.20
N PHE A 56 -9.81 -1.27 -3.51
CA PHE A 56 -9.15 -2.07 -2.49
C PHE A 56 -8.20 -3.12 -3.12
N VAL A 57 -8.62 -3.76 -4.21
CA VAL A 57 -7.84 -4.83 -4.89
C VAL A 57 -6.73 -4.28 -5.78
N LEU A 58 -6.95 -3.12 -6.39
CA LEU A 58 -5.98 -2.46 -7.29
C LEU A 58 -4.93 -1.64 -6.55
N GLY A 59 -4.99 -1.59 -5.21
CA GLY A 59 -4.04 -0.85 -4.37
C GLY A 59 -4.28 0.67 -4.38
N GLY A 60 -5.48 1.12 -4.75
CA GLY A 60 -5.90 2.52 -4.66
C GLY A 60 -6.30 2.94 -3.23
N GLY A 61 -6.42 1.97 -2.32
CA GLY A 61 -6.50 2.22 -0.89
C GLY A 61 -5.18 2.78 -0.38
N VAL A 62 -5.07 4.12 -0.37
CA VAL A 62 -4.09 4.86 0.41
C VAL A 62 -2.67 4.31 0.20
N ASP A 63 -2.08 4.60 -0.95
CA ASP A 63 -0.62 4.61 -1.14
C ASP A 63 0.05 5.73 -0.29
N LYS A 64 -0.41 5.97 0.96
CA LYS A 64 0.55 6.02 2.06
C LYS A 64 0.96 4.58 2.36
N ARG A 65 1.64 3.94 1.41
CA ARG A 65 2.74 3.10 1.85
C ARG A 65 3.56 4.05 2.72
N PRO A 66 3.73 3.80 4.03
CA PRO A 66 4.91 4.36 4.64
C PRO A 66 6.04 3.95 3.69
N ALA A 67 6.97 4.85 3.41
CA ALA A 67 8.18 4.46 2.69
C ALA A 67 8.93 3.47 3.60
N VAL A 68 8.44 2.23 3.69
CA VAL A 68 8.99 1.10 4.41
C VAL A 68 10.08 0.61 3.48
N GLY A 69 11.21 1.30 3.57
CA GLY A 69 12.37 1.11 2.75
C GLY A 69 13.44 2.11 3.18
N SER A 70 14.69 1.68 3.12
CA SER A 70 15.89 2.50 3.35
C SER A 70 15.85 3.84 2.59
N GLU A 71 15.27 3.84 1.39
CA GLU A 71 15.18 5.01 0.51
C GLU A 71 14.29 6.13 1.06
N GLY A 72 13.28 5.80 1.89
CA GLY A 72 12.36 6.78 2.46
C GLY A 72 12.91 7.56 3.65
N LEU A 73 14.01 7.08 4.23
CA LEU A 73 14.66 7.66 5.41
C LEU A 73 15.70 8.72 5.02
N VAL A 74 16.37 8.54 3.87
CA VAL A 74 17.42 9.45 3.40
C VAL A 74 16.87 10.86 3.19
N GLY A 75 17.58 11.85 3.74
CA GLY A 75 17.21 13.26 3.71
C GLY A 75 16.25 13.69 4.82
N ARG A 76 15.64 12.77 5.58
CA ARG A 76 14.74 13.12 6.69
C ARG A 76 15.49 13.56 7.94
N THR A 77 14.80 14.35 8.77
CA THR A 77 15.26 14.73 10.11
C THR A 77 14.87 13.65 11.11
N ALA A 78 15.83 13.28 11.95
CA ALA A 78 15.68 12.35 13.05
C ALA A 78 15.94 13.06 14.39
N VAL A 79 15.26 12.62 15.45
CA VAL A 79 15.51 13.09 16.81
C VAL A 79 16.38 12.07 17.53
N VAL A 80 17.49 12.49 18.13
CA VAL A 80 18.32 11.61 18.96
C VAL A 80 17.56 11.25 20.22
N VAL A 81 17.35 9.96 20.48
CA VAL A 81 16.69 9.48 21.72
C VAL A 81 17.68 8.84 22.69
N GLU A 82 18.83 8.41 22.19
CA GLU A 82 19.99 7.93 22.93
C GLU A 82 21.24 8.58 22.33
N ASP A 83 22.14 9.07 23.19
CA ASP A 83 23.33 9.82 22.77
C ASP A 83 24.11 9.08 21.67
N LEU A 84 24.42 9.79 20.59
CA LEU A 84 25.22 9.28 19.48
C LEU A 84 26.71 9.54 19.76
N SER A 85 27.48 8.50 20.04
CA SER A 85 28.94 8.61 20.25
C SER A 85 29.74 7.32 19.92
N PRO A 86 30.00 6.99 18.64
CA PRO A 86 29.35 7.53 17.44
C PRO A 86 28.01 6.85 17.16
N GLU A 87 27.75 5.72 17.81
CA GLU A 87 26.50 4.96 17.72
C GLU A 87 25.53 5.36 18.82
N GLY A 88 24.25 5.11 18.56
CA GLY A 88 23.13 5.42 19.44
C GLY A 88 21.82 5.12 18.73
N VAL A 89 20.73 5.72 19.23
CA VAL A 89 19.38 5.51 18.70
C VAL A 89 18.72 6.84 18.36
N VAL A 90 18.09 6.89 17.19
CA VAL A 90 17.32 8.02 16.70
C VAL A 90 15.89 7.63 16.41
N LYS A 91 14.98 8.61 16.46
CA LYS A 91 13.59 8.46 16.07
C LYS A 91 13.33 9.16 14.73
N VAL A 92 12.93 8.41 13.70
CA VAL A 92 12.58 8.93 12.36
C VAL A 92 11.12 8.61 12.09
N GLY A 93 10.29 9.63 11.87
CA GLY A 93 8.88 9.42 11.47
C GLY A 93 8.03 8.59 12.45
N GLY A 94 8.46 8.45 13.71
CA GLY A 94 7.77 7.62 14.71
C GLY A 94 8.51 6.34 15.10
N GLU A 95 9.46 5.89 14.27
CA GLU A 95 10.18 4.62 14.45
C GLU A 95 11.57 4.82 15.08
N LEU A 96 12.03 3.86 15.87
CA LEU A 96 13.37 3.84 16.47
C LEU A 96 14.36 3.12 15.54
N TRP A 97 15.49 3.76 15.28
CA TRP A 97 16.53 3.27 14.40
C TRP A 97 17.89 3.36 15.08
N ARG A 98 18.71 2.31 14.92
CA ARG A 98 20.13 2.41 15.25
C ARG A 98 20.77 3.41 14.30
N ALA A 99 21.53 4.33 14.84
CA ALA A 99 22.21 5.34 14.04
C ALA A 99 23.69 5.41 14.37
N GLU A 100 24.44 5.90 13.39
CA GLU A 100 25.85 6.23 13.53
C GLU A 100 26.08 7.64 12.99
N CYS A 101 26.63 8.51 13.84
CA CYS A 101 26.92 9.89 13.51
C CYS A 101 28.27 9.99 12.81
N LEU A 102 28.28 10.43 11.54
CA LEU A 102 29.53 10.56 10.77
C LEU A 102 30.33 11.82 11.11
N ASN A 103 29.68 12.87 11.64
CA ASN A 103 30.31 14.17 11.90
C ASN A 103 30.39 14.54 13.40
N GLY A 104 30.55 13.54 14.28
CA GLY A 104 30.87 13.76 15.68
C GLY A 104 29.88 13.10 16.63
N LYS A 105 29.47 13.83 17.67
CA LYS A 105 28.53 13.35 18.70
C LYS A 105 27.28 14.20 18.71
N ALA A 106 26.13 13.60 19.01
CA ALA A 106 24.88 14.32 19.21
C ALA A 106 24.19 13.81 20.47
N LYS A 107 23.72 14.72 21.31
CA LYS A 107 23.04 14.35 22.56
C LYS A 107 21.57 14.04 22.32
N ARG A 108 20.97 13.28 23.23
CA ARG A 108 19.54 13.07 23.32
C ARG A 108 18.77 14.39 23.23
N GLY A 109 17.79 14.43 22.33
CA GLY A 109 16.97 15.59 22.02
C GLY A 109 17.46 16.40 20.81
N GLU A 110 18.69 16.20 20.34
CA GLU A 110 19.20 16.91 19.15
C GLU A 110 18.57 16.40 17.85
N LEU A 111 18.54 17.27 16.84
CA LEU A 111 18.08 16.94 15.50
C LEU A 111 19.27 16.62 14.61
N VAL A 112 19.20 15.48 13.93
CA VAL A 112 20.21 15.02 12.97
C VAL A 112 19.54 14.71 11.63
N ARG A 113 20.28 14.73 10.54
CA ARG A 113 19.79 14.41 9.20
C ARG A 113 20.29 13.04 8.79
N VAL A 114 19.39 12.19 8.29
CA VAL A 114 19.75 10.90 7.71
C VAL A 114 20.38 11.11 6.34
N ILE A 115 21.59 10.62 6.15
CA ILE A 115 22.36 10.74 4.91
C ILE A 115 22.37 9.45 4.10
N SER A 116 22.29 8.29 4.76
CA SER A 116 22.20 6.99 4.09
C SER A 116 21.70 5.91 5.06
N VAL A 117 21.43 4.72 4.52
CA VAL A 117 21.04 3.54 5.30
C VAL A 117 21.98 2.39 4.95
N ARG A 118 22.56 1.76 5.97
CA ARG A 118 23.46 0.61 5.85
C ARG A 118 22.88 -0.56 6.64
N GLY A 119 22.23 -1.49 5.93
CA GLY A 119 21.54 -2.62 6.56
C GLY A 119 20.41 -2.14 7.49
N ALA A 120 20.49 -2.49 8.77
CA ALA A 120 19.54 -2.10 9.81
C ALA A 120 19.93 -0.81 10.58
N LYS A 121 20.90 -0.05 10.07
CA LYS A 121 21.43 1.18 10.69
C LYS A 121 21.31 2.37 9.74
N VAL A 122 21.00 3.55 10.28
CA VAL A 122 21.01 4.81 9.52
C VAL A 122 22.30 5.59 9.80
N LEU A 123 22.91 6.14 8.75
CA LEU A 123 24.00 7.09 8.93
C LEU A 123 23.41 8.49 9.02
N VAL A 124 23.86 9.26 10.01
CA VAL A 124 23.33 10.59 10.29
C VAL A 124 24.44 11.63 10.38
N GLU A 125 24.09 12.87 10.07
CA GLU A 125 24.94 14.04 10.27
C GLU A 125 24.20 15.08 11.12
N ARG A 126 24.93 15.74 12.03
CA ARG A 126 24.45 16.91 12.73
C ARG A 126 24.24 18.04 11.74
N ARG A 127 23.06 18.66 11.77
CA ARG A 127 22.84 19.93 11.08
C ARG A 127 23.53 21.00 11.93
N GLY A 128 24.60 21.60 11.38
CA GLY A 128 25.33 22.68 12.04
C GLY A 128 24.45 23.84 12.45
#